data_AF-A0A2Z3S5Q7-F1
#
_entry.id   AF-A0A2Z3S5Q7-F1
#
_cell.length_a   1.000
_cell.length_b   1.000
_cell.length_c   1.000
_cell.angle_alpha   90.00
_cell.angle_beta   90.00
_cell.angle_gamma   90.00
#
_symmetry.space_group_name_H-M   'P 1'
#
loop_
_entity.id
_entity.type
_entity.pdbx_description
1 polymer ?
#
loop_
_entity_poly.entity_id
_entity_poly.type
_entity_poly.pdbx_seq_one_letter_code
_entity_poly.pdbx_strand_id
1 'polypeptide(L)'
;MNRTLIALLAALESLLAVGIGLGITLIPLSLMWAVQLDSGIGWDVFYRAAADIWLVGHGVDLTVTLDPVLAANVGLAGAEKPFLISIAPLFFSVLTILLGVRLGRKSLESGARFVGPVAAISTFGGLTVLIALSSINANAMPTMWMALSFPTAIFGAGLFIGARGEIGHSGGRAERLQQRVTDWAFGLPLQVRAVLTSSLRGGIASAAIVVGISAVVLSVLLIANFSTILGLYEGLQGGGGGSLILTAAQLMFMPNFVMWVASWFVGTGFALGTGSSVSPVGTELGLVPALPILGAMPTADLAFGFVGLTVPIAAGFFAAFFVRPSLVRGLGGAPPCAG
;
A
#
# COMPACT_ATOMS: atom_id res chain seq x y z
N MET A 1 -30.57 -4.72 -15.88
CA MET A 1 -29.77 -3.54 -16.31
C MET A 1 -29.11 -3.86 -17.64
N ASN A 2 -29.09 -2.93 -18.62
CA ASN A 2 -28.42 -3.19 -19.91
C ASN A 2 -26.90 -3.28 -19.69
N ARG A 3 -26.19 -4.11 -20.47
CA ARG A 3 -24.74 -4.33 -20.36
C ARG A 3 -23.95 -3.03 -20.53
N THR A 4 -24.42 -2.13 -21.37
CA THR A 4 -23.84 -0.79 -21.57
C THR A 4 -23.89 0.08 -20.32
N LEU A 5 -25.01 0.08 -19.58
CA LEU A 5 -25.13 0.83 -18.33
C LEU A 5 -24.18 0.29 -17.25
N ILE A 6 -24.02 -1.04 -17.17
CA ILE A 6 -23.08 -1.67 -16.24
C ILE A 6 -21.64 -1.26 -16.59
N ALA A 7 -21.28 -1.28 -17.86
CA ALA A 7 -19.96 -0.84 -18.33
C ALA A 7 -19.69 0.64 -18.00
N LEU A 8 -20.64 1.53 -18.29
CA LEU A 8 -20.50 2.97 -18.05
C LEU A 8 -20.36 3.29 -16.56
N LEU A 9 -21.15 2.62 -15.71
CA LEU A 9 -21.07 2.83 -14.27
C LEU A 9 -19.74 2.32 -13.68
N ALA A 10 -19.26 1.15 -14.14
CA ALA A 10 -17.96 0.63 -13.73
C ALA A 10 -16.80 1.51 -14.20
N ALA A 11 -16.88 2.05 -15.42
CA ALA A 11 -15.93 3.02 -15.95
C ALA A 11 -15.94 4.32 -15.13
N LEU A 12 -17.11 4.85 -14.78
CA LEU A 12 -17.24 6.04 -13.93
C LEU A 12 -16.63 5.81 -12.54
N GLU A 13 -16.89 4.67 -11.89
CA GLU A 13 -16.30 4.37 -10.59
C GLU A 13 -14.78 4.21 -10.66
N SER A 14 -14.26 3.69 -11.78
CA SER A 14 -12.81 3.60 -12.01
C SER A 14 -12.18 4.97 -12.25
N LEU A 15 -12.87 5.84 -12.99
CA LEU A 15 -12.48 7.25 -13.14
C LEU A 15 -12.44 7.96 -11.79
N LEU A 16 -13.46 7.76 -10.94
CA LEU A 16 -13.48 8.29 -9.58
C LEU A 16 -12.35 7.73 -8.73
N ALA A 17 -12.01 6.44 -8.87
CA ALA A 17 -10.91 5.84 -8.12
C ALA A 17 -9.56 6.47 -8.49
N VAL A 18 -9.29 6.67 -9.78
CA VAL A 18 -8.10 7.40 -10.26
C VAL A 18 -8.13 8.85 -9.79
N GLY A 19 -9.28 9.53 -9.92
CA GLY A 19 -9.44 10.92 -9.51
C GLY A 19 -9.24 11.15 -8.02
N ILE A 20 -9.72 10.25 -7.16
CA ILE A 20 -9.48 10.27 -5.72
C ILE A 20 -7.99 10.06 -5.44
N GLY A 21 -7.38 9.03 -6.05
CA GLY A 21 -5.96 8.74 -5.86
C GLY A 21 -5.06 9.92 -6.25
N LEU A 22 -5.22 10.45 -7.47
CA LEU A 22 -4.44 11.58 -7.96
C LEU A 22 -4.80 12.88 -7.21
N GLY A 23 -6.05 13.07 -6.83
CA GLY A 23 -6.53 14.26 -6.13
C GLY A 23 -5.86 14.47 -4.78
N ILE A 24 -5.48 13.40 -4.07
CA ILE A 24 -4.79 13.47 -2.78
C ILE A 24 -3.47 14.24 -2.89
N THR A 25 -2.73 14.12 -3.99
CA THR A 25 -1.48 14.88 -4.23
C THR A 25 -1.73 16.14 -5.03
N LEU A 26 -2.60 16.08 -6.04
CA LEU A 26 -2.82 17.18 -6.96
C LEU A 26 -3.48 18.38 -6.28
N ILE A 27 -4.42 18.16 -5.35
CA ILE A 27 -5.14 19.26 -4.67
C ILE A 27 -4.17 20.08 -3.80
N PRO A 28 -3.41 19.49 -2.84
CA PRO A 28 -2.47 20.26 -2.04
C PRO A 28 -1.39 20.95 -2.88
N LEU A 29 -0.85 20.28 -3.90
CA LEU A 29 0.17 20.87 -4.78
C LEU A 29 -0.38 22.01 -5.63
N SER A 30 -1.62 21.90 -6.11
CA SER A 30 -2.29 23.00 -6.84
C SER A 30 -2.60 24.18 -5.92
N LEU A 31 -2.97 23.94 -4.66
CA LEU A 31 -3.16 24.99 -3.67
C LEU A 31 -1.84 25.70 -3.35
N MET A 32 -0.76 24.94 -3.19
CA MET A 32 0.57 25.50 -2.98
C MET A 32 1.00 26.39 -4.16
N TRP A 33 0.79 25.94 -5.39
CA TRP A 33 1.01 26.74 -6.59
C TRP A 33 0.15 28.02 -6.60
N ALA A 34 -1.14 27.90 -6.29
CA ALA A 34 -2.07 29.03 -6.29
C ALA A 34 -1.77 30.08 -5.22
N VAL A 35 -1.05 29.72 -4.15
CA VAL A 35 -0.61 30.67 -3.11
C VAL A 35 0.75 31.29 -3.47
N GLN A 36 1.56 30.65 -4.32
CA GLN A 36 2.89 31.11 -4.76
C GLN A 36 2.86 31.65 -6.19
N LEU A 37 1.89 32.52 -6.51
CA LEU A 37 1.67 33.04 -7.86
C LEU A 37 2.87 33.80 -8.45
N ASP A 38 3.72 34.39 -7.60
CA ASP A 38 4.89 35.17 -8.02
C ASP A 38 6.17 34.31 -8.25
N SER A 39 6.08 32.98 -8.09
CA SER A 39 7.24 32.08 -8.21
C SER A 39 7.76 31.90 -9.66
N GLY A 40 6.95 32.25 -10.67
CA GLY A 40 7.27 32.02 -12.09
C GLY A 40 7.21 30.55 -12.52
N ILE A 41 6.83 29.63 -11.62
CA ILE A 41 6.73 28.20 -11.90
C ILE A 41 5.34 27.86 -12.45
N GLY A 42 5.29 27.17 -13.60
CA GLY A 42 4.05 26.72 -14.21
C GLY A 42 3.33 25.64 -13.40
N TRP A 43 1.99 25.62 -13.46
CA TRP A 43 1.17 24.60 -12.79
C TRP A 43 1.46 23.18 -13.29
N ASP A 44 1.94 23.04 -14.52
CA ASP A 44 2.31 21.76 -15.12
C ASP A 44 3.38 21.02 -14.30
N VAL A 45 4.29 21.76 -13.65
CA VAL A 45 5.31 21.19 -12.76
C VAL A 45 4.65 20.50 -11.55
N PHE A 46 3.66 21.15 -10.95
CA PHE A 46 2.92 20.62 -9.80
C PHE A 46 2.04 19.43 -10.17
N TYR A 47 1.41 19.49 -11.36
CA TYR A 47 0.65 18.36 -11.90
C TYR A 47 1.55 17.14 -12.13
N ARG A 48 2.72 17.32 -12.77
CA ARG A 48 3.67 16.23 -13.01
C ARG A 48 4.18 15.63 -11.71
N ALA A 49 4.55 16.46 -10.74
CA ALA A 49 4.93 15.99 -9.41
C ALA A 49 3.81 15.18 -8.74
N ALA A 50 2.55 15.63 -8.83
CA ALA A 50 1.41 14.91 -8.29
C ALA A 50 1.21 13.53 -8.96
N ALA A 51 1.36 13.49 -10.28
CA ALA A 51 1.28 12.26 -11.08
C ALA A 51 2.41 11.28 -10.75
N ASP A 52 3.64 11.75 -10.67
CA ASP A 52 4.80 10.94 -10.34
C ASP A 52 4.70 10.39 -8.90
N ILE A 53 4.30 11.20 -7.92
CA ILE A 53 4.07 10.72 -6.53
C ILE A 53 2.99 9.63 -6.51
N TRP A 54 1.91 9.82 -7.27
CA TRP A 54 0.84 8.82 -7.35
C TRP A 54 1.33 7.51 -8.00
N LEU A 55 2.14 7.59 -9.07
CA LEU A 55 2.77 6.41 -9.70
C LEU A 55 3.73 5.70 -8.73
N VAL A 56 4.62 6.44 -8.07
CA VAL A 56 5.55 5.89 -7.06
C VAL A 56 4.77 5.24 -5.91
N GLY A 57 3.61 5.79 -5.54
CA GLY A 57 2.67 5.20 -4.58
C GLY A 57 2.15 3.80 -4.93
N HIS A 58 2.28 3.39 -6.19
CA HIS A 58 1.95 2.06 -6.70
C HIS A 58 3.20 1.19 -6.95
N GLY A 59 4.38 1.61 -6.47
CA GLY A 59 5.65 0.90 -6.63
C GLY A 59 6.33 1.11 -7.98
N VAL A 60 5.99 2.19 -8.69
CA VAL A 60 6.67 2.56 -9.93
C VAL A 60 7.97 3.27 -9.59
N ASP A 61 9.11 2.72 -10.03
CA ASP A 61 10.40 3.36 -9.82
C ASP A 61 10.50 4.65 -10.62
N LEU A 62 10.94 5.72 -9.96
CA LEU A 62 11.14 7.05 -10.55
C LEU A 62 12.63 7.36 -10.59
N THR A 63 13.15 7.61 -11.79
CA THR A 63 14.54 8.08 -11.97
C THR A 63 14.55 9.59 -11.98
N VAL A 64 15.26 10.20 -11.02
CA VAL A 64 15.36 11.65 -10.87
C VAL A 64 16.77 12.10 -11.19
N THR A 65 16.87 13.17 -11.97
CA THR A 65 18.13 13.90 -12.24
C THR A 65 17.93 15.34 -11.79
N LEU A 66 18.80 15.81 -10.90
CA LEU A 66 18.74 17.19 -10.43
C LEU A 66 19.20 18.13 -11.53
N ASP A 67 18.58 19.32 -11.60
CA ASP A 67 19.06 20.40 -12.45
C ASP A 67 20.53 20.75 -12.08
N PRO A 68 21.42 21.01 -13.05
CA PRO A 68 22.83 21.29 -12.76
C PRO A 68 23.06 22.44 -11.78
N VAL A 69 22.22 23.48 -11.80
CA VAL A 69 22.31 24.61 -10.87
C VAL A 69 21.92 24.17 -9.47
N LEU A 70 20.85 23.37 -9.36
CA LEU A 70 20.40 22.83 -8.08
C LEU A 70 21.43 21.83 -7.50
N ALA A 71 21.96 20.94 -8.33
CA ALA A 71 23.00 19.97 -7.95
C ALA A 71 24.25 20.68 -7.41
N ALA A 72 24.68 21.77 -8.05
CA ALA A 72 25.77 22.61 -7.57
C ALA A 72 25.47 23.27 -6.22
N ASN A 73 24.24 23.75 -6.01
CA ASN A 73 23.81 24.39 -4.77
C ASN A 73 23.66 23.41 -3.59
N VAL A 74 23.32 22.14 -3.87
CA VAL A 74 23.19 21.10 -2.84
C VAL A 74 24.57 20.70 -2.28
N GLY A 75 25.66 20.91 -3.03
CA GLY A 75 27.03 20.71 -2.55
C GLY A 75 27.39 19.24 -2.27
N LEU A 76 26.58 18.29 -2.74
CA LEU A 76 26.83 16.85 -2.60
C LEU A 76 27.58 16.33 -3.84
N ALA A 77 28.70 15.65 -3.62
CA ALA A 77 29.46 15.02 -4.71
C ALA A 77 28.61 13.93 -5.39
N GLY A 78 28.43 14.03 -6.71
CA GLY A 78 27.61 13.09 -7.47
C GLY A 78 26.12 13.44 -7.53
N ALA A 79 25.69 14.61 -7.02
CA ALA A 79 24.30 15.07 -7.08
C ALA A 79 23.77 15.25 -8.52
N GLU A 80 24.67 15.43 -9.48
CA GLU A 80 24.37 15.50 -10.91
C GLU A 80 24.01 14.14 -11.53
N LYS A 81 24.31 13.03 -10.84
CA LYS A 81 24.02 11.68 -11.34
C LYS A 81 22.55 11.34 -11.11
N PRO A 82 21.90 10.66 -12.08
CA PRO A 82 20.55 10.16 -11.88
C PRO A 82 20.50 9.20 -10.69
N PHE A 83 19.48 9.32 -9.85
CA PHE A 83 19.22 8.41 -8.75
C PHE A 83 17.78 7.89 -8.77
N LEU A 84 17.56 6.73 -8.16
CA LEU A 84 16.27 6.05 -8.14
C LEU A 84 15.51 6.35 -6.86
N ILE A 85 14.22 6.66 -7.00
CA ILE A 85 13.23 6.66 -5.94
C ILE A 85 12.34 5.43 -6.16
N SER A 86 12.56 4.40 -5.35
CA SER A 86 11.81 3.13 -5.39
C SER A 86 10.91 2.91 -4.18
N ILE A 87 11.03 3.74 -3.14
CA ILE A 87 10.21 3.62 -1.94
C ILE A 87 8.80 4.15 -2.21
N ALA A 88 7.81 3.26 -2.12
CA ALA A 88 6.43 3.59 -2.39
C ALA A 88 5.72 4.18 -1.16
N PRO A 89 5.03 5.34 -1.27
CA PRO A 89 4.01 5.74 -0.31
C PRO A 89 2.81 4.79 -0.38
N LEU A 90 2.88 3.68 0.35
CA LEU A 90 1.97 2.52 0.26
C LEU A 90 0.51 2.86 0.52
N PHE A 91 0.19 4.01 1.12
CA PHE A 91 -1.20 4.44 1.28
C PHE A 91 -1.95 4.49 -0.05
N PHE A 92 -1.31 4.90 -1.16
CA PHE A 92 -1.94 4.89 -2.49
C PHE A 92 -2.31 3.47 -2.93
N SER A 93 -1.38 2.53 -2.79
CA SER A 93 -1.63 1.11 -3.11
C SER A 93 -2.79 0.53 -2.28
N VAL A 94 -2.80 0.79 -0.97
CA VAL A 94 -3.87 0.33 -0.07
C VAL A 94 -5.21 0.94 -0.48
N LEU A 95 -5.26 2.26 -0.72
CA LEU A 95 -6.46 2.96 -1.15
C LEU A 95 -6.99 2.40 -2.47
N THR A 96 -6.12 2.19 -3.46
CA THR A 96 -6.47 1.62 -4.77
C THR A 96 -7.02 0.21 -4.64
N ILE A 97 -6.45 -0.63 -3.76
CA ILE A 97 -6.99 -1.96 -3.45
C ILE A 97 -8.39 -1.82 -2.84
N LEU A 98 -8.59 -0.96 -1.84
CA LEU A 98 -9.87 -0.80 -1.15
C LEU A 98 -10.98 -0.30 -2.10
N LEU A 99 -10.65 0.64 -2.98
CA LEU A 99 -11.57 1.14 -4.01
C LEU A 99 -11.90 0.05 -5.03
N GLY A 100 -10.90 -0.73 -5.45
CA GLY A 100 -11.10 -1.93 -6.27
C GLY A 100 -12.02 -2.94 -5.60
N VAL A 101 -11.79 -3.27 -4.32
CA VAL A 101 -12.62 -4.20 -3.53
C VAL A 101 -14.07 -3.73 -3.47
N ARG A 102 -14.29 -2.44 -3.22
CA ARG A 102 -15.63 -1.85 -3.17
C ARG A 102 -16.37 -2.01 -4.50
N LEU A 103 -15.72 -1.66 -5.61
CA LEU A 103 -16.30 -1.84 -6.95
C LEU A 103 -16.51 -3.33 -7.30
N GLY A 104 -15.60 -4.20 -6.85
CA GLY A 104 -15.65 -5.64 -7.10
C GLY A 104 -16.87 -6.31 -6.47
N ARG A 105 -17.20 -5.93 -5.22
CA ARG A 105 -18.43 -6.37 -4.53
C ARG A 105 -19.67 -5.93 -5.32
N LYS A 106 -19.77 -4.63 -5.63
CA LYS A 106 -20.89 -4.07 -6.40
C LYS A 106 -21.08 -4.71 -7.78
N SER A 107 -19.99 -5.08 -8.47
CA SER A 107 -20.07 -5.63 -9.82
C SER A 107 -20.80 -7.00 -9.88
N LEU A 108 -20.85 -7.77 -8.79
CA LEU A 108 -21.53 -9.07 -8.76
C LEU A 108 -23.04 -8.96 -8.69
N GLU A 109 -23.55 -7.93 -7.99
CA GLU A 109 -24.99 -7.68 -7.84
C GLU A 109 -25.68 -7.38 -9.18
N SER A 110 -24.91 -6.87 -10.16
CA SER A 110 -25.45 -6.40 -11.45
C SER A 110 -25.66 -7.50 -12.51
N GLY A 111 -25.27 -8.74 -12.25
CA GLY A 111 -25.54 -9.90 -13.13
C GLY A 111 -24.73 -9.97 -14.44
N ALA A 112 -23.92 -8.96 -14.79
CA ALA A 112 -23.03 -8.96 -15.97
C ALA A 112 -21.55 -9.07 -15.56
N ARG A 113 -21.17 -10.26 -15.07
CA ARG A 113 -19.92 -10.55 -14.34
C ARG A 113 -18.60 -10.26 -15.08
N PHE A 114 -18.60 -10.14 -16.40
CA PHE A 114 -17.39 -9.80 -17.18
C PHE A 114 -17.39 -8.37 -17.69
N VAL A 115 -18.58 -7.80 -17.96
CA VAL A 115 -18.67 -6.47 -18.58
C VAL A 115 -18.24 -5.39 -17.60
N GLY A 116 -18.70 -5.44 -16.35
CA GLY A 116 -18.31 -4.50 -15.31
C GLY A 116 -16.80 -4.53 -15.02
N PRO A 117 -16.20 -5.69 -14.70
CA PRO A 117 -14.79 -5.76 -14.35
C PRO A 117 -13.84 -5.42 -15.51
N VAL A 118 -14.16 -5.87 -16.72
CA VAL A 118 -13.35 -5.52 -17.91
C VAL A 118 -13.44 -4.02 -18.21
N ALA A 119 -14.63 -3.43 -18.14
CA ALA A 119 -14.77 -1.98 -18.30
C ALA A 119 -13.99 -1.21 -17.23
N ALA A 120 -14.08 -1.64 -15.96
CA ALA A 120 -13.35 -1.03 -14.86
C ALA A 120 -11.83 -1.07 -15.04
N ILE A 121 -11.28 -2.26 -15.29
CA ILE A 121 -9.82 -2.46 -15.48
C ILE A 121 -9.33 -1.68 -16.71
N SER A 122 -10.06 -1.74 -17.82
CA SER A 122 -9.69 -1.02 -19.05
C SER A 122 -9.73 0.50 -18.85
N THR A 123 -10.74 1.03 -18.14
CA THR A 123 -10.80 2.46 -17.84
C THR A 123 -9.69 2.89 -16.89
N PHE A 124 -9.48 2.17 -15.78
CA PHE A 124 -8.41 2.48 -14.83
C PHE A 124 -7.03 2.41 -15.49
N GLY A 125 -6.75 1.35 -16.25
CA GLY A 125 -5.50 1.17 -16.97
C GLY A 125 -5.30 2.21 -18.07
N GLY A 126 -6.34 2.53 -18.85
CA GLY A 126 -6.28 3.58 -19.86
C GLY A 126 -5.97 4.96 -19.26
N LEU A 127 -6.60 5.31 -18.14
CA LEU A 127 -6.31 6.56 -17.42
C LEU A 127 -4.89 6.56 -16.84
N THR A 128 -4.42 5.43 -16.30
CA THR A 128 -3.06 5.27 -15.79
C THR A 128 -2.03 5.50 -16.90
N VAL A 129 -2.26 4.96 -18.10
CA VAL A 129 -1.42 5.19 -19.28
C VAL A 129 -1.38 6.67 -19.64
N LEU A 130 -2.53 7.36 -19.64
CA LEU A 130 -2.59 8.79 -19.93
C LEU A 130 -1.81 9.62 -18.91
N ILE A 131 -1.92 9.29 -17.62
CA ILE A 131 -1.18 9.95 -16.53
C ILE A 131 0.32 9.71 -16.68
N ALA A 132 0.75 8.48 -16.96
CA ALA A 132 2.16 8.15 -17.14
C ALA A 132 2.76 8.86 -18.36
N LEU A 133 2.01 8.97 -19.47
CA LEU A 133 2.45 9.71 -20.66
C LEU A 133 2.50 11.23 -20.42
N SER A 134 1.57 11.78 -19.65
CA SER A 134 1.53 13.22 -19.35
C SER A 134 2.57 13.64 -18.30
N SER A 135 3.07 12.71 -17.48
CA SER A 135 4.10 12.99 -16.47
C SER A 135 5.53 12.99 -17.01
N ILE A 136 5.77 12.47 -18.22
CA ILE A 136 7.11 12.38 -18.82
C ILE A 136 7.83 13.73 -18.78
N ASN A 137 9.01 13.73 -18.15
CA ASN A 137 9.89 14.87 -18.03
C ASN A 137 11.36 14.43 -18.07
N ALA A 138 12.27 15.29 -18.52
CA ALA A 138 13.71 14.98 -18.58
C ALA A 138 14.35 14.82 -17.18
N ASN A 139 13.82 15.52 -16.17
CA ASN A 139 14.36 15.55 -14.82
C ASN A 139 13.76 14.46 -13.92
N ALA A 140 12.60 13.92 -14.27
CA ALA A 140 11.91 12.88 -13.52
C ALA A 140 11.20 11.94 -14.51
N MET A 141 11.71 10.71 -14.63
CA MET A 141 11.17 9.71 -15.55
C MET A 141 10.68 8.48 -14.79
N PRO A 142 9.37 8.17 -14.83
CA PRO A 142 8.86 6.92 -14.29
C PRO A 142 9.28 5.75 -15.19
N THR A 143 9.53 4.59 -14.58
CA THR A 143 9.82 3.36 -15.31
C THR A 143 8.56 2.89 -16.02
N MET A 144 8.51 3.08 -17.35
CA MET A 144 7.25 3.03 -18.10
C MET A 144 6.52 1.68 -17.97
N TRP A 145 7.21 0.55 -18.09
CA TRP A 145 6.53 -0.75 -17.98
C TRP A 145 5.88 -0.97 -16.60
N MET A 146 6.48 -0.45 -15.52
CA MET A 146 5.90 -0.49 -14.18
C MET A 146 4.70 0.46 -14.09
N ALA A 147 4.82 1.66 -14.66
CA ALA A 147 3.75 2.65 -14.69
C ALA A 147 2.48 2.14 -15.39
N LEU A 148 2.64 1.39 -16.49
CA LEU A 148 1.50 0.77 -17.18
C LEU A 148 0.90 -0.42 -16.42
N SER A 149 1.73 -1.16 -15.68
CA SER A 149 1.35 -2.48 -15.15
C SER A 149 0.90 -2.43 -13.69
N PHE A 150 1.68 -1.81 -12.80
CA PHE A 150 1.51 -1.93 -11.35
C PHE A 150 0.23 -1.28 -10.83
N PRO A 151 -0.11 -0.01 -11.14
CA PRO A 151 -1.34 0.59 -10.65
C PRO A 151 -2.58 -0.21 -11.08
N THR A 152 -2.64 -0.59 -12.36
CA THR A 152 -3.72 -1.39 -12.94
C THR A 152 -3.82 -2.78 -12.31
N ALA A 153 -2.68 -3.44 -12.07
CA ALA A 153 -2.64 -4.76 -11.43
C ALA A 153 -3.10 -4.69 -9.96
N ILE A 154 -2.67 -3.66 -9.22
CA ILE A 154 -3.08 -3.41 -7.83
C ILE A 154 -4.60 -3.17 -7.76
N PHE A 155 -5.14 -2.33 -8.64
CA PHE A 155 -6.59 -2.10 -8.74
C PHE A 155 -7.35 -3.38 -9.11
N GLY A 156 -6.86 -4.11 -10.11
CA GLY A 156 -7.43 -5.39 -10.55
C GLY A 156 -7.43 -6.46 -9.46
N ALA A 157 -6.36 -6.51 -8.65
CA ALA A 157 -6.29 -7.39 -7.48
C ALA A 157 -7.36 -7.04 -6.45
N GLY A 158 -7.52 -5.75 -6.13
CA GLY A 158 -8.61 -5.27 -5.27
C GLY A 158 -9.98 -5.66 -5.81
N LEU A 159 -10.24 -5.38 -7.09
CA LEU A 159 -11.47 -5.73 -7.79
C LEU A 159 -11.79 -7.23 -7.69
N PHE A 160 -10.78 -8.07 -7.89
CA PHE A 160 -10.92 -9.52 -7.79
C PHE A 160 -11.21 -9.99 -6.36
N ILE A 161 -10.55 -9.42 -5.35
CA ILE A 161 -10.82 -9.70 -3.94
C ILE A 161 -12.27 -9.35 -3.60
N GLY A 162 -12.74 -8.18 -4.02
CA GLY A 162 -14.13 -7.75 -3.85
C GLY A 162 -15.12 -8.69 -4.51
N ALA A 163 -14.86 -9.05 -5.77
CA ALA A 163 -15.67 -9.98 -6.55
C ALA A 163 -15.58 -11.45 -6.10
N ARG A 164 -14.77 -11.79 -5.10
CA ARG A 164 -14.74 -13.14 -4.50
C ARG A 164 -15.58 -13.28 -3.23
N GLY A 165 -15.85 -12.19 -2.52
CA GLY A 165 -16.57 -12.21 -1.24
C GLY A 165 -18.01 -12.72 -1.29
N GLU A 166 -18.64 -12.76 -2.46
CA GLU A 166 -20.07 -13.05 -2.64
C GLU A 166 -20.37 -14.22 -3.61
N ILE A 167 -19.36 -15.05 -3.93
CA ILE A 167 -19.44 -16.12 -4.96
C ILE A 167 -20.41 -17.29 -4.60
N GLY A 168 -21.16 -17.23 -3.51
CA GLY A 168 -21.99 -18.35 -3.04
C GLY A 168 -23.29 -18.65 -3.81
N HIS A 169 -23.75 -17.82 -4.76
CA HIS A 169 -25.18 -17.86 -5.17
C HIS A 169 -25.52 -17.75 -6.68
N SER A 170 -24.61 -18.02 -7.64
CA SER A 170 -24.98 -17.87 -9.06
C SER A 170 -24.42 -18.97 -9.98
N GLY A 171 -25.28 -19.94 -10.31
CA GLY A 171 -24.98 -21.09 -11.18
C GLY A 171 -25.03 -20.78 -12.67
N GLY A 172 -23.92 -20.28 -13.24
CA GLY A 172 -23.82 -19.92 -14.65
C GLY A 172 -22.50 -20.33 -15.33
N ARG A 173 -22.33 -20.04 -16.63
CA ARG A 173 -21.12 -20.40 -17.44
C ARG A 173 -19.77 -20.01 -16.82
N ALA A 174 -19.71 -19.02 -15.94
CA ALA A 174 -18.52 -18.65 -15.17
C ALA A 174 -18.11 -19.74 -14.16
N GLU A 175 -19.07 -20.53 -13.67
CA GLU A 175 -18.82 -21.74 -12.89
C GLU A 175 -18.09 -22.79 -13.71
N ARG A 176 -18.21 -22.81 -15.05
CA ARG A 176 -17.45 -23.76 -15.91
C ARG A 176 -16.00 -23.33 -16.13
N LEU A 177 -15.73 -22.03 -16.15
CA LEU A 177 -14.36 -21.50 -16.29
C LEU A 177 -13.67 -21.45 -14.92
N GLN A 178 -14.42 -21.12 -13.87
CA GLN A 178 -14.00 -21.33 -12.50
C GLN A 178 -13.76 -22.80 -12.25
N GLN A 179 -14.69 -23.72 -12.59
CA GLN A 179 -14.47 -25.18 -12.61
C GLN A 179 -13.16 -25.46 -13.31
N ARG A 180 -12.92 -25.07 -14.57
CA ARG A 180 -11.62 -25.32 -15.23
C ARG A 180 -10.37 -24.81 -14.49
N VAL A 181 -10.42 -23.66 -13.83
CA VAL A 181 -9.29 -23.12 -13.05
C VAL A 181 -9.17 -23.83 -11.68
N THR A 182 -10.30 -24.14 -11.06
CA THR A 182 -10.37 -24.95 -9.84
C THR A 182 -10.22 -26.43 -10.11
N ASP A 183 -10.34 -26.94 -11.34
CA ASP A 183 -10.30 -28.36 -11.71
C ASP A 183 -8.88 -28.88 -11.56
N TRP A 184 -7.89 -28.01 -11.85
CA TRP A 184 -6.50 -28.21 -11.46
C TRP A 184 -6.33 -28.31 -9.93
N ALA A 185 -7.12 -27.55 -9.16
CA ALA A 185 -7.16 -27.63 -7.70
C ALA A 185 -8.11 -28.73 -7.14
N PHE A 186 -9.02 -29.28 -7.94
CA PHE A 186 -9.97 -30.35 -7.59
C PHE A 186 -9.39 -31.75 -7.81
N GLY A 187 -8.20 -31.86 -8.42
CA GLY A 187 -7.38 -33.07 -8.32
C GLY A 187 -6.85 -33.34 -6.91
N LEU A 188 -6.94 -32.36 -6.00
CA LEU A 188 -6.51 -32.50 -4.62
C LEU A 188 -7.60 -33.14 -3.75
N PRO A 189 -7.26 -34.14 -2.91
CA PRO A 189 -8.19 -34.72 -1.94
C PRO A 189 -8.87 -33.64 -1.07
N LEU A 190 -10.12 -33.88 -0.68
CA LEU A 190 -10.92 -32.94 0.12
C LEU A 190 -10.19 -32.49 1.39
N GLN A 191 -9.42 -33.40 1.99
CA GLN A 191 -8.57 -33.17 3.15
C GLN A 191 -7.47 -32.14 2.85
N VAL A 192 -6.78 -32.26 1.72
CA VAL A 192 -5.71 -31.34 1.30
C VAL A 192 -6.28 -29.94 1.08
N ARG A 193 -7.46 -29.83 0.46
CA ARG A 193 -8.14 -28.54 0.27
C ARG A 193 -8.57 -27.90 1.59
N ALA A 194 -9.11 -28.69 2.52
CA ALA A 194 -9.49 -28.21 3.85
C ALA A 194 -8.27 -27.70 4.63
N VAL A 195 -7.15 -28.42 4.57
CA VAL A 195 -5.88 -28.00 5.18
C VAL A 195 -5.35 -26.73 4.50
N LEU A 196 -5.27 -26.67 3.18
CA LEU A 196 -4.76 -25.48 2.47
C LEU A 196 -5.58 -24.22 2.77
N THR A 197 -6.91 -24.32 2.70
CA THR A 197 -7.79 -23.16 2.94
C THR A 197 -7.77 -22.70 4.39
N SER A 198 -7.71 -23.63 5.34
CA SER A 198 -7.58 -23.31 6.76
C SER A 198 -6.20 -22.72 7.09
N SER A 199 -5.11 -23.31 6.57
CA SER A 199 -3.76 -22.78 6.71
C SER A 199 -3.62 -21.38 6.13
N LEU A 200 -4.21 -21.12 4.95
CA LEU A 200 -4.19 -19.79 4.34
C LEU A 200 -4.96 -18.78 5.18
N ARG A 201 -6.16 -19.14 5.68
CA ARG A 201 -6.95 -18.27 6.56
C ARG A 201 -6.22 -18.00 7.88
N GLY A 202 -5.61 -19.02 8.47
CA GLY A 202 -4.81 -18.90 9.69
C GLY A 202 -3.58 -18.01 9.48
N GLY A 203 -2.87 -18.19 8.38
CA GLY A 203 -1.72 -17.35 8.01
C GLY A 203 -2.12 -15.88 7.80
N ILE A 204 -3.20 -15.63 7.06
CA ILE A 204 -3.73 -14.27 6.85
C ILE A 204 -4.18 -13.65 8.18
N ALA A 205 -4.89 -14.39 9.01
CA ALA A 205 -5.34 -13.90 10.33
C ALA A 205 -4.16 -13.58 11.25
N SER A 206 -3.14 -14.44 11.30
CA SER A 206 -1.91 -14.21 12.06
C SER A 206 -1.17 -12.95 11.55
N ALA A 207 -1.00 -12.81 10.24
CA ALA A 207 -0.37 -11.63 9.65
C ALA A 207 -1.16 -10.35 9.97
N ALA A 208 -2.49 -10.40 9.87
CA ALA A 208 -3.36 -9.26 10.21
C ALA A 208 -3.25 -8.87 11.69
N ILE A 209 -3.14 -9.84 12.61
CA ILE A 209 -2.92 -9.58 14.04
C ILE A 209 -1.56 -8.89 14.24
N VAL A 210 -0.48 -9.38 13.62
CA VAL A 210 0.85 -8.77 13.74
C VAL A 210 0.85 -7.34 13.19
N VAL A 211 0.27 -7.11 12.02
CA VAL A 211 0.14 -5.76 11.44
C VAL A 211 -0.70 -4.85 12.33
N GLY A 212 -1.81 -5.36 12.89
CA GLY A 212 -2.65 -4.60 13.82
C GLY A 212 -1.92 -4.20 15.10
N ILE A 213 -1.18 -5.13 15.72
CA ILE A 213 -0.34 -4.85 16.89
C ILE A 213 0.75 -3.84 16.53
N SER A 214 1.37 -3.98 15.35
CA SER A 214 2.40 -3.04 14.85
C SER A 214 1.86 -1.63 14.68
N ALA A 215 0.62 -1.47 14.20
CA ALA A 215 -0.04 -0.18 14.10
C ALA A 215 -0.30 0.45 15.48
N VAL A 216 -0.76 -0.34 16.45
CA VAL A 216 -0.97 0.12 17.83
C VAL A 216 0.36 0.57 18.46
N VAL A 217 1.42 -0.23 18.29
CA VAL A 217 2.74 0.08 18.83
C VAL A 217 3.31 1.33 18.18
N LEU A 218 3.17 1.49 16.86
CA LEU A 218 3.54 2.73 16.18
C LEU A 218 2.79 3.93 16.77
N SER A 219 1.48 3.83 16.99
CA SER A 219 0.72 4.92 17.63
C SER A 219 1.25 5.27 19.03
N VAL A 220 1.57 4.27 19.84
CA VAL A 220 2.18 4.48 21.17
C VAL A 220 3.55 5.17 21.05
N LEU A 221 4.40 4.75 20.10
CA LEU A 221 5.71 5.35 19.88
C LEU A 221 5.59 6.82 19.43
N LEU A 222 4.63 7.15 18.57
CA LEU A 222 4.38 8.53 18.14
C LEU A 222 3.93 9.42 19.30
N ILE A 223 3.05 8.91 20.18
CA ILE A 223 2.59 9.65 21.36
C ILE A 223 3.74 9.84 22.36
N ALA A 224 4.50 8.77 22.64
CA ALA A 224 5.60 8.80 23.60
C ALA A 224 6.73 9.74 23.17
N ASN A 225 6.99 9.86 21.86
CA ASN A 225 8.05 10.71 21.30
C ASN A 225 7.53 12.03 20.72
N PHE A 226 6.31 12.44 21.07
CA PHE A 226 5.66 13.61 20.50
C PHE A 226 6.52 14.89 20.63
N SER A 227 7.17 15.10 21.78
CA SER A 227 8.04 16.27 22.01
C SER A 227 9.23 16.32 21.04
N THR A 228 9.89 15.17 20.79
CA THR A 228 11.01 15.07 19.85
C THR A 228 10.55 15.33 18.42
N ILE A 229 9.42 14.74 18.03
CA ILE A 229 8.81 14.93 16.71
C ILE A 229 8.47 16.41 16.50
N LEU A 230 7.86 17.06 17.50
CA LEU A 230 7.52 18.48 17.43
C LEU A 230 8.78 19.36 17.30
N GLY A 231 9.83 19.07 18.06
CA GLY A 231 11.11 19.79 17.95
C GLY A 231 11.74 19.67 16.56
N LEU A 232 11.60 18.50 15.89
CA LEU A 232 12.04 18.33 14.51
C LEU A 232 11.19 19.14 13.52
N TYR A 233 9.88 19.23 13.73
CA TYR A 233 9.02 20.12 12.93
C TYR A 233 9.40 21.59 13.07
N GLU A 234 9.66 22.05 14.29
CA GLU A 234 10.08 23.42 14.58
C GLU A 234 11.46 23.72 13.99
N GLY A 235 12.39 22.77 14.08
CA GLY A 235 13.75 22.90 13.52
C GLY A 235 13.79 23.02 12.00
N LEU A 236 12.84 22.40 11.29
CA LEU A 236 12.73 22.52 9.83
C LEU A 236 12.21 23.89 9.37
N GLN A 237 11.62 24.68 10.27
CA GLN A 237 11.10 26.03 9.99
C GLN A 237 10.20 26.12 8.73
N GLY A 238 9.49 25.04 8.39
CA GLY A 238 8.71 24.93 7.14
C GLY A 238 7.44 25.79 7.07
N GLY A 239 7.15 26.58 8.10
CA GLY A 239 5.91 27.35 8.24
C GLY A 239 4.64 26.48 8.28
N GLY A 240 3.46 27.10 8.32
CA GLY A 240 2.18 26.39 8.37
C GLY A 240 1.90 25.55 7.12
N GLY A 241 2.21 26.06 5.93
CA GLY A 241 1.98 25.34 4.67
C GLY A 241 2.92 24.14 4.48
N GLY A 242 4.21 24.31 4.74
CA GLY A 242 5.20 23.24 4.60
C GLY A 242 5.01 22.13 5.62
N SER A 243 4.67 22.47 6.88
CA SER A 243 4.36 21.47 7.91
C SER A 243 3.12 20.62 7.55
N LEU A 244 2.08 21.21 6.96
CA LEU A 244 0.91 20.46 6.48
C LEU A 244 1.26 19.49 5.36
N ILE A 245 2.04 19.92 4.36
CA ILE A 245 2.48 19.05 3.24
C ILE A 245 3.37 17.93 3.77
N LEU A 246 4.29 18.23 4.68
CA LEU A 246 5.17 17.23 5.30
C LEU A 246 4.36 16.19 6.11
N THR A 247 3.35 16.65 6.84
CA THR A 247 2.45 15.76 7.59
C THR A 247 1.63 14.88 6.64
N ALA A 248 1.09 15.45 5.55
CA ALA A 248 0.38 14.69 4.54
C ALA A 248 1.29 13.63 3.88
N ALA A 249 2.53 13.99 3.56
CA ALA A 249 3.53 13.04 3.06
C ALA A 249 3.78 11.91 4.06
N GLN A 250 4.03 12.22 5.33
CA GLN A 250 4.22 11.19 6.37
C GLN A 250 3.01 10.27 6.51
N LEU A 251 1.79 10.80 6.41
CA LEU A 251 0.57 10.00 6.41
C LEU A 251 0.51 9.01 5.24
N MET A 252 0.99 9.41 4.05
CA MET A 252 1.07 8.49 2.90
C MET A 252 2.04 7.33 3.12
N PHE A 253 3.06 7.54 3.97
CA PHE A 253 4.01 6.50 4.35
C PHE A 253 3.60 5.70 5.59
N MET A 254 2.47 6.00 6.26
CA MET A 254 2.04 5.27 7.46
C MET A 254 2.00 3.75 7.29
N PRO A 255 1.49 3.18 6.18
CA PRO A 255 1.55 1.73 6.01
C PRO A 255 2.99 1.18 5.95
N ASN A 256 3.96 1.95 5.42
CA ASN A 256 5.38 1.56 5.45
C ASN A 256 5.90 1.49 6.89
N PHE A 257 5.63 2.52 7.70
CA PHE A 257 6.09 2.57 9.09
C PHE A 257 5.50 1.42 9.92
N VAL A 258 4.22 1.07 9.68
CA VAL A 258 3.61 -0.12 10.31
C VAL A 258 4.35 -1.40 9.89
N MET A 259 4.72 -1.53 8.63
CA MET A 259 5.48 -2.69 8.15
C MET A 259 6.91 -2.75 8.69
N TRP A 260 7.55 -1.61 8.96
CA TRP A 260 8.85 -1.56 9.64
C TRP A 260 8.74 -2.03 11.10
N VAL A 261 7.69 -1.62 11.81
CA VAL A 261 7.40 -2.14 13.16
C VAL A 261 7.09 -3.65 13.12
N ALA A 262 6.35 -4.10 12.10
CA ALA A 262 6.06 -5.52 11.92
C ALA A 262 7.34 -6.33 11.65
N SER A 263 8.26 -5.84 10.81
CA SER A 263 9.53 -6.52 10.53
C SER A 263 10.44 -6.55 11.78
N TRP A 264 10.35 -5.55 12.65
CA TRP A 264 10.98 -5.58 13.96
C TRP A 264 10.41 -6.72 14.83
N PHE A 265 9.08 -6.89 14.90
CA PHE A 265 8.48 -8.02 15.64
C PHE A 265 8.80 -9.40 15.07
N VAL A 266 8.99 -9.51 13.75
CA VAL A 266 9.44 -10.75 13.09
C VAL A 266 10.91 -11.04 13.42
N GLY A 267 11.68 -10.02 13.82
CA GLY A 267 13.09 -10.12 14.19
C GLY A 267 14.07 -9.74 13.10
N THR A 268 13.62 -9.62 11.84
CA THR A 268 14.48 -9.18 10.73
C THR A 268 14.85 -7.71 10.82
N GLY A 269 14.02 -6.90 11.49
CA GLY A 269 14.22 -5.46 11.60
C GLY A 269 14.08 -4.74 10.26
N PHE A 270 14.64 -3.53 10.20
CA PHE A 270 14.70 -2.71 8.99
C PHE A 270 15.96 -1.83 9.01
N ALA A 271 16.29 -1.24 7.86
CA ALA A 271 17.42 -0.33 7.70
C ALA A 271 16.97 0.99 7.06
N LEU A 272 17.55 2.10 7.51
CA LEU A 272 17.36 3.45 7.01
C LEU A 272 18.69 4.09 6.64
N GLY A 273 19.09 3.90 5.39
CA GLY A 273 20.39 4.32 4.90
C GLY A 273 21.49 3.29 5.16
N THR A 274 22.66 3.56 4.60
CA THR A 274 23.81 2.67 4.68
C THR A 274 24.34 2.57 6.11
N GLY A 275 24.65 1.35 6.55
CA GLY A 275 25.20 1.10 7.88
C GLY A 275 24.20 1.28 9.03
N SER A 276 22.90 1.28 8.75
CA SER A 276 21.86 1.32 9.78
C SER A 276 21.16 -0.03 9.90
N SER A 277 20.80 -0.40 11.12
CA SER A 277 19.94 -1.55 11.40
C SER A 277 19.13 -1.32 12.68
N VAL A 278 17.82 -1.55 12.61
CA VAL A 278 16.92 -1.43 13.76
C VAL A 278 16.23 -2.77 13.94
N SER A 279 16.60 -3.51 14.98
CA SER A 279 16.08 -4.86 15.25
C SER A 279 15.93 -5.14 16.76
N PRO A 280 15.26 -6.22 17.16
CA PRO A 280 15.22 -6.65 18.56
C PRO A 280 16.58 -7.04 19.14
N VAL A 281 17.56 -7.36 18.27
CA VAL A 281 18.92 -7.78 18.66
C VAL A 281 19.79 -6.57 19.01
N GLY A 282 19.57 -5.44 18.32
CA GLY A 282 20.33 -4.21 18.51
C GLY A 282 19.85 -3.11 17.57
N THR A 283 20.18 -1.87 17.92
CA THR A 283 19.87 -0.68 17.13
C THR A 283 21.13 0.13 16.82
N GLU A 284 21.50 0.18 15.54
CA GLU A 284 22.58 1.00 15.01
C GLU A 284 21.99 1.99 14.00
N LEU A 285 22.05 3.29 14.33
CA LEU A 285 21.57 4.35 13.44
C LEU A 285 22.74 4.96 12.68
N GLY A 286 22.69 4.88 11.35
CA GLY A 286 23.60 5.58 10.44
C GLY A 286 23.23 7.05 10.26
N LEU A 287 23.52 7.61 9.09
CA LEU A 287 23.05 8.95 8.72
C LEU A 287 21.54 8.91 8.45
N VAL A 288 20.74 9.36 9.41
CA VAL A 288 19.28 9.42 9.32
C VAL A 288 18.84 10.84 8.94
N PRO A 289 17.96 11.01 7.95
CA PRO A 289 17.43 12.32 7.60
C PRO A 289 16.57 12.89 8.74
N ALA A 290 16.55 14.22 8.88
CA ALA A 290 15.79 14.93 9.91
C ALA A 290 14.26 14.98 9.60
N LEU A 291 13.67 13.84 9.24
CA LEU A 291 12.23 13.71 9.06
C LEU A 291 11.55 13.60 10.43
N PRO A 292 10.55 14.43 10.76
CA PRO A 292 9.99 14.48 12.11
C PRO A 292 9.52 13.13 12.66
N ILE A 293 8.87 12.30 11.85
CA ILE A 293 8.37 10.99 12.28
C ILE A 293 9.48 10.01 12.70
N LEU A 294 10.71 10.21 12.20
CA LEU A 294 11.87 9.39 12.59
C LEU A 294 12.35 9.72 14.00
N GLY A 295 11.87 10.81 14.62
CA GLY A 295 12.06 11.09 16.05
C GLY A 295 11.43 10.04 16.97
N ALA A 296 10.55 9.17 16.46
CA ALA A 296 9.98 8.05 17.21
C ALA A 296 10.86 6.78 17.21
N MET A 297 12.00 6.79 16.52
CA MET A 297 12.88 5.63 16.46
C MET A 297 13.60 5.38 17.78
N PRO A 298 13.86 4.10 18.13
CA PRO A 298 14.74 3.79 19.24
C PRO A 298 16.15 4.32 18.93
N THR A 299 16.77 4.97 19.91
CA THR A 299 18.15 5.50 19.82
C THR A 299 19.15 4.68 20.61
N ALA A 300 18.68 3.66 21.33
CA ALA A 300 19.48 2.76 22.15
C ALA A 300 18.88 1.35 22.12
N ASP A 301 19.68 0.39 22.57
CA ASP A 301 19.24 -1.00 22.69
C ASP A 301 18.10 -1.15 23.69
N LEU A 302 17.09 -1.92 23.30
CA LEU A 302 15.94 -2.21 24.13
C LEU A 302 16.24 -3.43 24.99
N ALA A 303 16.37 -3.24 26.31
CA ALA A 303 16.69 -4.31 27.27
C ALA A 303 15.73 -5.53 27.18
N PHE A 304 14.48 -5.30 26.77
CA PHE A 304 13.46 -6.33 26.57
C PHE A 304 13.05 -6.51 25.11
N GLY A 305 13.93 -6.16 24.15
CA GLY A 305 13.66 -6.23 22.72
C GLY A 305 13.14 -7.60 22.26
N PHE A 306 13.74 -8.68 22.76
CA PHE A 306 13.37 -10.05 22.44
C PHE A 306 11.93 -10.44 22.82
N VAL A 307 11.28 -9.74 23.77
CA VAL A 307 9.87 -9.97 24.09
C VAL A 307 8.99 -9.71 22.87
N GLY A 308 9.39 -8.79 21.99
CA GLY A 308 8.75 -8.53 20.71
C GLY A 308 8.61 -9.78 19.83
N LEU A 309 9.59 -10.69 19.85
CA LEU A 309 9.57 -11.91 19.04
C LEU A 309 8.45 -12.88 19.43
N THR A 310 7.89 -12.73 20.63
CA THR A 310 6.74 -13.53 21.06
C THR A 310 5.43 -13.10 20.39
N VAL A 311 5.35 -11.88 19.86
CA VAL A 311 4.16 -11.35 19.19
C VAL A 311 3.72 -12.20 18.00
N PRO A 312 4.57 -12.50 16.99
CA PRO A 312 4.16 -13.36 15.87
C PRO A 312 3.82 -14.79 16.31
N ILE A 313 4.49 -15.31 17.36
CA ILE A 313 4.20 -16.65 17.91
C ILE A 313 2.79 -16.67 18.52
N ALA A 314 2.48 -15.68 19.36
CA ALA A 314 1.17 -15.54 19.97
C ALA A 314 0.08 -15.33 18.90
N ALA A 315 0.33 -14.46 17.92
CA ALA A 315 -0.59 -14.22 16.80
C ALA A 315 -0.89 -15.51 16.03
N GLY A 316 0.13 -16.34 15.75
CA GLY A 316 -0.03 -17.63 15.09
C GLY A 316 -0.86 -18.60 15.92
N PHE A 317 -0.60 -18.68 17.22
CA PHE A 317 -1.37 -19.51 18.15
C PHE A 317 -2.84 -19.08 18.21
N PHE A 318 -3.13 -17.79 18.38
CA PHE A 318 -4.49 -17.26 18.39
C PHE A 318 -5.22 -17.50 17.07
N ALA A 319 -4.56 -17.26 15.93
CA ALA A 319 -5.14 -17.52 14.62
C ALA A 319 -5.48 -19.01 14.43
N ALA A 320 -4.58 -19.92 14.83
CA ALA A 320 -4.80 -21.35 14.77
C ALA A 320 -5.98 -21.79 15.66
N PHE A 321 -6.11 -21.21 16.85
CA PHE A 321 -7.22 -21.48 17.77
C PHE A 321 -8.59 -21.20 17.12
N PHE A 322 -8.75 -20.07 16.43
CA PHE A 322 -10.01 -19.71 15.76
C PHE A 322 -10.29 -20.52 14.49
N VAL A 323 -9.25 -20.98 13.78
CA VAL A 323 -9.40 -21.74 12.54
C VAL A 323 -9.66 -23.23 12.80
N ARG A 324 -9.14 -23.77 13.91
CA ARG A 324 -9.24 -25.20 14.28
C ARG A 324 -10.66 -25.79 14.20
N PRO A 325 -11.73 -25.15 14.72
CA PRO A 325 -13.08 -25.74 14.66
C PRO A 325 -13.61 -25.94 13.24
N SER A 326 -13.17 -25.11 12.29
CA SER A 326 -13.55 -25.23 10.88
C SER A 326 -12.77 -26.33 10.18
N LEU A 327 -11.49 -26.49 10.54
CA LEU A 327 -10.63 -27.56 10.04
C LEU A 327 -11.12 -28.94 10.51
N VAL A 328 -11.44 -29.10 11.79
CA VAL A 328 -11.93 -30.38 12.34
C VAL A 328 -13.23 -30.81 11.66
N ARG A 329 -14.16 -29.88 11.43
CA ARG A 329 -15.39 -30.14 10.66
C ARG A 329 -15.10 -30.55 9.20
N GLY A 330 -14.15 -29.87 8.55
CA GLY A 330 -13.75 -30.18 7.18
C GLY A 330 -13.04 -31.52 7.00
N LEU A 331 -12.44 -32.06 8.06
CA LEU A 331 -11.79 -33.37 8.09
C LEU A 331 -12.74 -34.51 8.54
N GLY A 332 -14.00 -34.22 8.84
CA GLY A 332 -14.99 -35.22 9.27
C GLY A 332 -14.95 -35.57 10.76
N GLY A 333 -14.28 -34.77 11.60
CA GLY A 333 -14.34 -34.92 13.06
C GLY A 333 -15.71 -34.49 13.58
N ALA A 334 -16.41 -35.38 14.29
CA ALA A 334 -17.64 -35.03 15.01
C ALA A 334 -17.38 -33.85 15.95
N PRO A 335 -18.34 -32.90 16.12
CA PRO A 335 -18.18 -31.83 17.10
C PRO A 335 -17.97 -32.44 18.49
N PRO A 336 -17.08 -31.89 19.34
CA PRO A 336 -17.02 -32.32 20.73
C PRO A 336 -18.41 -32.12 21.33
N CYS A 337 -18.98 -33.19 21.88
CA CYS A 337 -20.19 -33.11 22.68
C CYS A 337 -19.95 -32.03 23.74
N ALA A 338 -20.76 -30.97 23.72
CA ALA A 338 -20.77 -30.00 24.81
C ALA A 338 -21.15 -30.76 26.08
N GLY A 339 -20.19 -30.87 27.01
CA GLY A 339 -20.38 -31.29 28.39
C GLY A 339 -20.16 -30.09 29.28
#